data_AF-A0A7C3M4F0-F1
#
_entry.id   AF-A0A7C3M4F0-F1
#
_cell.length_a   1.000
_cell.length_b   1.000
_cell.length_c   1.000
_cell.angle_alpha   90.00
_cell.angle_beta   90.00
_cell.angle_gamma   90.00
#
_symmetry.space_group_name_H-M   'P 1'
#
loop_
_entity.id
_entity.type
_entity.pdbx_description
1 polymer ?
#
loop_
_entity_poly.entity_id
_entity_poly.type
_entity_poly.pdbx_seq_one_letter_code
_entity_poly.pdbx_strand_id
1 'polypeptide(L)' 'MTYMLGYTLNLINFKRVLKNVEKIVKKVDFKVMIWDHHLPREPNFRKRTEKIWNLAKKLEKKVLTAREFQFNKKPVVEK' A
#
# COMPACT_ATOMS: atom_id res chain seq x y z
N MET A 1 -6.78 -2.97 -3.92
CA MET A 1 -7.62 -3.52 -5.00
C MET A 1 -6.79 -4.41 -5.93
N THR A 2 -5.60 -4.80 -5.51
CA THR A 2 -4.64 -5.52 -6.35
C THR A 2 -5.12 -6.92 -6.74
N TYR A 3 -6.07 -7.49 -5.99
CA TYR A 3 -6.77 -8.74 -6.35
C TYR A 3 -7.68 -8.61 -7.57
N MET A 4 -8.08 -7.40 -7.97
CA MET A 4 -8.90 -7.16 -9.17
C MET A 4 -8.05 -6.93 -10.43
N LEU A 5 -6.72 -7.00 -10.33
CA LEU A 5 -5.83 -6.79 -11.47
C LEU A 5 -6.04 -7.87 -12.53
N GLY A 6 -6.41 -7.46 -13.74
CA GLY A 6 -6.72 -8.36 -14.85
C GLY A 6 -8.21 -8.74 -14.95
N TYR A 7 -9.05 -8.28 -14.01
CA TYR A 7 -10.50 -8.36 -14.10
C TYR A 7 -11.09 -6.96 -14.32
N THR A 8 -11.56 -6.27 -13.27
CA THR A 8 -12.09 -4.89 -13.40
C THR A 8 -11.03 -3.80 -13.26
N LEU A 9 -9.84 -4.12 -12.73
CA LEU A 9 -8.73 -3.18 -12.62
C LEU A 9 -7.67 -3.48 -13.69
N ASN A 10 -7.47 -2.55 -14.62
CA ASN A 10 -6.40 -2.66 -15.62
C ASN A 10 -5.07 -2.07 -15.11
N LEU A 11 -3.98 -2.40 -15.83
CA LEU A 11 -2.62 -1.95 -15.47
C LEU A 11 -2.42 -0.43 -15.59
N ILE A 12 -3.12 0.24 -16.50
CA ILE A 12 -3.02 1.70 -16.67
C ILE A 12 -3.55 2.39 -15.40
N ASN A 13 -4.74 2.01 -14.95
CA ASN A 13 -5.37 2.54 -13.75
C ASN A 13 -4.57 2.18 -12.49
N PHE A 14 -4.05 0.96 -12.40
CA PHE A 14 -3.19 0.58 -11.28
C PHE A 14 -1.91 1.42 -11.21
N LYS A 15 -1.23 1.64 -12.35
CA LYS A 15 -0.06 2.53 -12.43
C LYS A 15 -0.40 3.97 -12.03
N ARG A 16 -1.59 4.47 -12.38
CA ARG A 16 -2.08 5.79 -11.94
C ARG A 16 -2.26 5.85 -10.42
N VAL A 17 -2.85 4.82 -9.81
CA VAL A 17 -2.96 4.71 -8.34
C VAL A 17 -1.58 4.76 -7.69
N LEU A 18 -0.61 3.96 -8.18
CA LEU A 18 0.75 3.98 -7.64
C LEU A 18 1.41 5.36 -7.74
N LYS A 19 1.25 6.06 -8.87
CA LYS A 19 1.76 7.43 -9.03
C LYS A 19 1.12 8.42 -8.04
N ASN A 20 -0.18 8.27 -7.77
CA ASN A 20 -0.88 9.13 -6.82
C ASN A 20 -0.41 8.87 -5.38
N VAL A 21 -0.30 7.61 -4.98
CA VAL A 21 0.20 7.25 -3.65
C VAL A 21 1.67 7.68 -3.49
N GLU A 22 2.50 7.52 -4.52
CA GLU A 22 3.86 8.05 -4.53
C GLU A 22 3.91 9.57 -4.30
N LYS A 23 3.01 10.33 -4.94
CA LYS A 23 2.89 11.78 -4.71
C LYS A 23 2.48 12.10 -3.27
N ILE A 24 1.52 11.35 -2.70
CA ILE A 24 1.10 11.53 -1.30
C ILE A 24 2.28 11.30 -0.37
N VAL A 25 2.96 10.15 -0.51
CA VAL A 25 4.11 9.78 0.33
C VAL A 25 5.24 10.81 0.23
N LYS A 26 5.50 11.36 -0.96
CA LYS A 26 6.54 12.38 -1.15
C LYS A 26 6.15 13.77 -0.62
N LYS A 27 4.93 14.22 -0.87
CA LYS A 27 4.56 15.64 -0.74
C LYS A 27 3.78 16.00 0.51
N VAL A 28 3.03 15.05 1.07
CA VAL A 28 2.23 15.31 2.27
C VAL A 28 3.12 15.10 3.49
N ASP A 29 3.12 16.05 4.42
CA ASP A 29 3.77 15.88 5.70
C ASP A 29 2.86 15.04 6.62
N PHE A 30 3.29 13.82 6.91
CA PHE A 30 2.57 12.91 7.80
C PHE A 30 3.55 11.98 8.52
N LYS A 31 3.19 11.64 9.76
CA LYS A 31 3.93 10.64 10.56
C LYS A 31 3.47 9.21 10.25
N VAL A 32 2.16 9.01 10.05
CA VAL A 32 1.54 7.70 9.81
C VAL A 32 0.50 7.79 8.70
N MET A 33 0.50 6.83 7.78
CA MET A 33 -0.55 6.60 6.80
C MET A 33 -1.01 5.14 6.91
N ILE A 34 -2.29 4.93 7.21
CA ILE A 34 -2.92 3.60 7.22
C ILE A 34 -3.42 3.29 5.80
N TRP A 35 -2.88 2.26 5.16
CA TRP A 35 -3.14 1.93 3.75
C TRP A 35 -3.80 0.56 3.57
N ASP A 36 -5.06 0.47 3.98
CA ASP A 36 -5.83 -0.78 3.98
C ASP A 36 -6.82 -0.95 2.83
N HIS A 37 -7.41 0.14 2.33
CA HIS A 37 -8.70 0.18 1.63
C HIS A 37 -9.12 -1.08 0.83
N HIS A 38 -8.25 -1.69 0.01
CA HIS A 38 -8.46 -3.02 -0.60
C HIS A 38 -7.17 -3.84 -0.73
N LEU A 39 -6.14 -3.51 0.05
CA LEU A 39 -4.81 -4.11 -0.09
C LEU A 39 -4.67 -5.45 0.65
N PRO A 40 -4.97 -5.55 1.96
CA PRO A 40 -4.83 -6.79 2.72
C PRO A 40 -5.98 -7.78 2.45
N ARG A 41 -6.53 -7.76 1.24
CA ARG A 41 -7.49 -8.75 0.71
C ARG A 41 -6.82 -9.79 -0.19
N GLU A 42 -5.54 -9.61 -0.55
CA GLU A 42 -4.76 -10.61 -1.29
C GLU A 42 -3.32 -10.71 -0.78
N PRO A 43 -2.70 -11.90 -0.76
CA PRO A 43 -1.34 -12.07 -0.22
C PRO A 43 -0.24 -11.30 -0.96
N ASN A 44 -0.40 -11.03 -2.25
CA ASN A 44 0.66 -10.42 -3.07
C ASN A 44 0.62 -8.88 -3.08
N PHE A 45 -0.19 -8.25 -2.23
CA PHE A 45 -0.39 -6.80 -2.28
C PHE A 45 0.91 -6.04 -2.04
N ARG A 46 1.74 -6.49 -1.10
CA ARG A 46 3.06 -5.90 -0.85
C ARG A 46 3.96 -5.99 -2.05
N LYS A 47 4.07 -7.16 -2.68
CA LYS A 47 4.88 -7.34 -3.89
C LYS A 47 4.40 -6.41 -5.02
N ARG A 48 3.09 -6.34 -5.25
CA ARG A 48 2.51 -5.50 -6.32
C ARG A 48 2.64 -4.00 -6.05
N THR A 49 2.77 -3.60 -4.79
CA THR A 49 2.89 -2.20 -4.35
C THR A 49 4.24 -1.88 -3.72
N GLU A 50 5.25 -2.75 -3.93
CA GLU A 50 6.55 -2.72 -3.26
C GLU A 50 7.23 -1.35 -3.31
N LYS A 51 7.14 -0.71 -4.48
CA LYS A 51 7.68 0.63 -4.73
C LYS A 51 7.24 1.64 -3.68
N ILE A 52 6.00 1.57 -3.21
CA ILE A 52 5.45 2.52 -2.22
C ILE A 52 6.01 2.24 -0.82
N TRP A 53 6.07 0.97 -0.41
CA TRP A 53 6.62 0.59 0.90
C TRP A 53 8.10 0.95 1.01
N ASN A 54 8.87 0.67 -0.05
CA ASN A 54 10.30 1.01 -0.12
C ASN A 54 10.50 2.52 -0.12
N LEU A 55 9.66 3.27 -0.84
CA LEU A 55 9.69 4.73 -0.85
C LEU A 55 9.37 5.32 0.53
N ALA A 56 8.33 4.83 1.20
CA ALA A 56 7.97 5.26 2.54
C ALA A 56 9.09 5.02 3.54
N LYS A 57 9.71 3.83 3.50
CA LYS A 57 10.88 3.48 4.31
C LYS A 57 12.05 4.42 4.06
N LYS A 58 12.36 4.71 2.78
CA LYS A 58 13.44 5.65 2.40
C LYS A 58 13.20 7.08 2.90
N LEU A 59 11.93 7.49 2.97
CA LEU A 59 11.53 8.82 3.45
C LEU A 59 11.21 8.85 4.95
N GLU A 60 11.53 7.77 5.69
CA GLU A 60 11.27 7.64 7.12
C GLU A 60 9.81 7.86 7.53
N LYS A 61 8.86 7.59 6.62
CA LYS A 61 7.42 7.70 6.86
C LYS A 61 6.82 6.34 7.18
N LYS A 62 5.95 6.28 8.19
CA LYS A 62 5.25 5.04 8.55
C LYS A 62 4.03 4.86 7.65
N VAL A 63 4.14 3.95 6.67
CA VAL A 63 3.00 3.44 5.92
C VAL A 63 2.71 2.04 6.41
N LEU A 64 1.52 1.84 6.96
CA LEU A 64 1.14 0.63 7.69
C LEU A 64 -0.23 0.15 7.25
N THR A 65 -0.52 -1.13 7.46
CA THR A 65 -1.90 -1.60 7.49
C THR A 65 -2.55 -1.30 8.85
N ALA A 66 -3.88 -1.35 8.95
CA ALA A 66 -4.57 -1.05 10.21
C ALA A 66 -4.21 -2.09 11.29
N ARG A 67 -4.00 -3.36 10.88
CA ARG A 67 -3.61 -4.43 11.81
C ARG A 67 -2.19 -4.25 12.35
N GLU A 68 -1.27 -3.79 11.51
CA GLU A 68 0.08 -3.44 11.95
C GLU A 68 0.04 -2.23 12.88
N PHE A 69 -0.74 -1.21 12.55
CA PHE A 69 -0.86 -0.02 13.37
C PHE A 69 -1.47 -0.30 14.75
N GLN A 70 -2.59 -1.02 14.81
CA GLN A 70 -3.34 -1.22 16.05
C GLN A 70 -2.77 -2.35 16.92
N PHE A 71 -2.28 -3.44 16.29
CA PHE A 71 -1.95 -4.67 17.01
C PHE A 71 -0.49 -5.08 16.86
N ASN A 72 0.31 -4.34 16.10
CA ASN A 72 1.70 -4.70 15.76
C ASN A 72 1.82 -6.12 15.18
N LYS A 73 0.80 -6.54 14.42
CA LYS A 73 0.70 -7.86 13.77
C LYS A 73 0.59 -7.69 12.27
N LYS A 74 1.21 -8.60 11.51
CA LYS A 74 1.03 -8.67 10.06
C LYS A 74 -0.45 -8.78 9.68
N PRO A 75 -0.91 -8.23 8.54
CA PRO A 75 -2.21 -8.52 7.94
C PRO A 75 -2.50 -10.02 7.86
N VAL A 76 -3.77 -10.42 8.00
CA VAL A 76 -4.18 -11.85 8.00
C VAL A 76 -3.78 -12.59 6.72
N VAL A 77 -3.78 -11.88 5.59
CA VAL A 77 -3.40 -12.45 4.29
C VAL A 77 -1.89 -12.70 4.15
N GLU A 78 -1.07 -12.17 5.05
CA GLU A 78 0.37 -12.40 5.09
C GLU A 78 0.68 -13.44 6.17
N LYS A 79 1.28 -14.56 5.75
CA LYS A 79 1.74 -15.61 6.66
C LYS A 79 3.05 -15.22 7.36
#